data_AF-A0A971YDW8-F1
#
_entry.id   AF-A0A971YDW8-F1
#
_cell.length_a   1.000
_cell.length_b   1.000
_cell.length_c   1.000
_cell.angle_alpha   90.00
_cell.angle_beta   90.00
_cell.angle_gamma   90.00
#
_symmetry.space_group_name_H-M   'P 1'
#
loop_
_entity.id
_entity.type
_entity.pdbx_description
1 polymer ?
#
loop_
_entity_poly.entity_id
_entity_poly.type
_entity_poly.pdbx_seq_one_letter_code
_entity_poly.pdbx_strand_id
1 'polypeptide(L)'
;MEYPVWQLSTLAGGFWIALIATTHVYVSHFAVGGGMFLVLTEAMARRENSVHLLEYVRKHTRFFLLLTMVFGGISGVGIWFIISVLAPGATSTLIHHFVWGWATEWVFFAGEIVALLIYYYSFDRLSPKAHMIVGWFYFLFAWLSLFIINGVIGTMLTPGQWIETGEFWDGFFNPSFWPSLVFRSFLSFMIAGLFGFLTAMRIADEQTRIKTVRVCAWWALISLPLVLASGAWYLKILPDDVYAFIVHKSREITPYFQSLPFTAAAVMAGCIILALRLPLRLQKVLALLVLVSGFAFMGAFEFVREAGRKPWIIPGHTWAQGVRAADVTDVQAPFLAQAKWAAHKDTADTLAAGRDLFALQCLSCHSVGGPMNDIRKVTARVGTIGLDAYLTGQGRVFTHMPPFLGTAQERKALAEYITVVINSREPDTEYTAEITPLTEAPGSFDADSAEYVLLAWNTLGMKCVSDADRFFSLLPPGNAFGAVLIRRGEQPEMVDGSEMTLAYAAPADFQNPASQMEWWKFAPSLLGKELAPNVSATGLGPSGT
;
A
#
# COMPACT_ATOMS: atom_id res chain seq x y z
N MET A 1 -22.81 -7.17 1.50
CA MET A 1 -22.04 -7.19 2.76
C MET A 1 -22.76 -8.07 3.76
N GLU A 2 -22.16 -9.22 4.09
CA GLU A 2 -22.79 -10.27 4.91
C GLU A 2 -22.52 -10.12 6.42
N TYR A 3 -21.47 -9.38 6.79
CA TYR A 3 -20.92 -9.37 8.15
C TYR A 3 -20.99 -7.98 8.80
N PRO A 4 -21.11 -7.91 10.14
CA PRO A 4 -21.07 -6.64 10.87
C PRO A 4 -19.67 -6.03 10.80
N VAL A 5 -19.60 -4.70 10.95
CA VAL A 5 -18.33 -3.96 10.98
C VAL A 5 -17.95 -3.62 12.41
N TRP A 6 -16.73 -3.95 12.82
CA TRP A 6 -16.17 -3.47 14.07
C TRP A 6 -15.76 -1.99 13.94
N GLN A 7 -16.53 -1.09 14.53
CA GLN A 7 -16.33 0.35 14.38
C GLN A 7 -15.15 0.87 15.22
N LEU A 8 -13.96 0.92 14.61
CA LEU A 8 -12.74 1.42 15.22
C LEU A 8 -12.34 2.77 14.63
N SER A 9 -12.97 3.85 15.07
CA SER A 9 -12.75 5.19 14.51
C SER A 9 -11.27 5.62 14.55
N THR A 10 -10.66 5.69 15.73
CA THR A 10 -9.31 6.24 15.89
C THR A 10 -8.22 5.27 15.41
N LEU A 11 -8.35 3.97 15.62
CA LEU A 11 -7.27 3.03 15.27
C LEU A 11 -7.50 2.33 13.93
N ALA A 12 -8.73 2.30 13.39
CA ALA A 12 -9.11 1.56 12.17
C ALA A 12 -8.64 0.10 12.13
N GLY A 13 -8.95 -0.62 11.06
CA GLY A 13 -8.51 -2.01 10.90
C GLY A 13 -7.00 -2.14 10.70
N GLY A 14 -6.41 -1.28 9.87
CA GLY A 14 -4.99 -1.37 9.49
C GLY A 14 -4.01 -1.32 10.66
N PHE A 15 -4.27 -0.51 11.70
CA PHE A 15 -3.40 -0.43 12.88
C PHE A 15 -3.31 -1.76 13.63
N TRP A 16 -4.45 -2.39 13.90
CA TRP A 16 -4.50 -3.62 14.67
C TRP A 16 -3.83 -4.76 13.93
N ILE A 17 -4.05 -4.87 12.62
CA ILE A 17 -3.35 -5.82 11.75
C ILE A 17 -1.84 -5.58 11.84
N ALA A 18 -1.37 -4.35 11.65
CA ALA A 18 0.05 -4.03 11.73
C ALA A 18 0.67 -4.38 13.09
N LEU A 19 -0.02 -4.04 14.19
CA LEU A 19 0.47 -4.31 15.54
C LEU A 19 0.57 -5.82 15.80
N ILE A 20 -0.53 -6.56 15.58
CA ILE A 20 -0.57 -7.99 15.93
C ILE A 20 0.26 -8.83 14.97
N ALA A 21 0.20 -8.55 13.66
CA ALA A 21 0.97 -9.28 12.65
C ALA A 21 2.47 -9.08 12.87
N THR A 22 2.94 -7.84 13.03
CA THR A 22 4.38 -7.60 13.22
C THR A 22 4.91 -8.27 14.49
N THR A 23 4.18 -8.14 15.60
CA THR A 23 4.61 -8.68 16.90
C THR A 23 4.58 -10.20 16.96
N HIS A 24 3.48 -10.82 16.54
CA HIS A 24 3.38 -12.28 16.51
C HIS A 24 4.34 -12.88 15.49
N VAL A 25 4.40 -12.34 14.27
CA VAL A 25 5.21 -12.92 13.18
C VAL A 25 6.71 -12.82 13.50
N TYR A 26 7.16 -11.77 14.18
CA TYR A 26 8.56 -11.70 14.65
C TYR A 26 8.90 -12.81 15.65
N VAL A 27 7.98 -13.13 16.57
CA VAL A 27 8.17 -14.22 17.53
C VAL A 27 7.97 -15.61 16.91
N SER A 28 7.05 -15.77 15.96
CA SER A 28 6.88 -17.04 15.26
C SER A 28 8.08 -17.38 14.40
N HIS A 29 8.71 -16.41 13.74
CA HIS A 29 9.98 -16.61 13.02
C HIS A 29 11.12 -16.94 13.98
N PHE A 30 11.11 -16.37 15.20
CA PHE A 30 12.02 -16.81 16.24
C PHE A 30 11.77 -18.26 16.66
N ALA A 31 10.51 -18.71 16.76
CA ALA A 31 10.18 -20.12 17.05
C ALA A 31 10.78 -21.07 16.00
N VAL A 32 10.57 -20.77 14.71
CA VAL A 32 11.10 -21.57 13.60
C VAL A 32 12.63 -21.60 13.62
N GLY A 33 13.28 -20.44 13.56
CA GLY A 33 14.75 -20.39 13.47
C GLY A 33 15.44 -20.79 14.77
N GLY A 34 14.83 -20.45 15.91
CA GLY A 34 15.33 -20.76 17.24
C GLY A 34 15.31 -22.26 17.53
N GLY A 35 14.37 -23.01 16.95
CA GLY A 35 14.40 -24.47 16.97
C GLY A 35 15.69 -25.06 16.40
N MET A 36 16.09 -24.61 15.21
CA MET A 36 17.35 -25.02 14.60
C MET A 36 18.55 -24.51 15.42
N PHE A 37 18.47 -23.28 15.93
CA PHE A 37 19.52 -22.68 16.77
C PHE A 37 19.79 -23.50 18.04
N LEU A 38 18.74 -23.95 18.74
CA LEU A 38 18.86 -24.77 19.95
C LEU A 38 19.62 -26.06 19.67
N VAL A 39 19.19 -26.82 18.66
CA VAL A 39 19.78 -28.12 18.33
C VAL A 39 21.23 -28.00 17.89
N LEU A 40 21.53 -27.02 17.03
CA LEU A 40 22.90 -26.81 16.55
C LEU A 40 23.82 -26.28 17.65
N THR A 41 23.31 -25.44 18.55
CA THR A 41 24.10 -24.96 19.70
C THR A 41 24.36 -26.08 20.70
N GLU A 42 23.38 -26.97 20.93
CA GLU A 42 23.58 -28.18 21.73
C GLU A 42 24.60 -29.12 21.10
N ALA A 43 24.49 -29.37 19.79
CA ALA A 43 25.45 -30.18 19.05
C ALA A 43 26.89 -29.62 19.20
N MET A 44 27.04 -28.30 19.09
CA MET A 44 28.29 -27.60 19.34
C MET A 44 28.79 -27.79 20.79
N ALA A 45 27.91 -27.62 21.79
CA ALA A 45 28.24 -27.82 23.20
C ALA A 45 28.77 -29.23 23.49
N ARG A 46 28.11 -30.23 22.92
CA ARG A 46 28.46 -31.65 23.09
C ARG A 46 29.75 -32.01 22.36
N ARG A 47 29.91 -31.55 21.11
CA ARG A 47 31.15 -31.78 20.33
C ARG A 47 32.38 -31.22 21.04
N GLU A 48 32.22 -30.11 21.75
CA GLU A 48 33.30 -29.40 22.42
C GLU A 48 33.43 -29.74 23.91
N ASN A 49 32.56 -30.63 24.43
CA ASN A 49 32.47 -30.96 25.85
C ASN A 49 32.36 -29.72 26.77
N SER A 50 31.66 -28.67 26.31
CA SER A 50 31.53 -27.40 27.04
C SER A 50 30.32 -27.40 27.98
N VAL A 51 30.59 -27.47 29.28
CA VAL A 51 29.56 -27.40 30.33
C VAL A 51 28.85 -26.04 30.30
N HIS A 52 29.60 -24.94 30.15
CA HIS A 52 29.04 -23.59 30.10
C HIS A 52 28.11 -23.37 28.89
N LEU A 53 28.46 -23.94 27.74
CA LEU A 53 27.62 -23.82 26.56
C LEU A 53 26.36 -24.68 26.67
N LEU A 54 26.44 -25.87 27.27
CA LEU A 54 25.26 -26.71 27.52
C LEU A 54 24.32 -26.05 28.54
N GLU A 55 24.88 -25.40 29.58
CA GLU A 55 24.10 -24.59 30.53
C GLU A 55 23.44 -23.40 29.85
N TYR A 56 24.14 -22.74 28.91
CA TYR A 56 23.56 -21.69 28.08
C TYR A 56 22.37 -22.21 27.28
N VAL A 57 22.50 -23.35 26.59
CA VAL A 57 21.40 -23.95 25.82
C VAL A 57 20.21 -24.18 26.74
N ARG A 58 20.39 -24.80 27.91
CA ARG A 58 19.30 -25.03 28.89
C ARG A 58 18.59 -23.74 29.30
N LYS A 59 19.35 -22.69 29.63
CA LYS A 59 18.80 -21.38 30.00
C LYS A 59 18.12 -20.68 28.82
N HIS A 60 18.68 -20.79 27.63
CA HIS A 60 18.10 -20.25 26.40
C HIS A 60 16.80 -20.99 26.04
N THR A 61 16.74 -22.32 26.20
CA THR A 61 15.49 -23.10 26.02
C THR A 61 14.38 -22.62 26.93
N ARG A 62 14.68 -22.26 28.19
CA ARG A 62 13.67 -21.67 29.09
C ARG A 62 13.13 -20.35 28.56
N PHE A 63 14.03 -19.45 28.14
CA PHE A 63 13.65 -18.17 27.54
C PHE A 63 12.82 -18.38 26.27
N PHE A 64 13.30 -19.26 25.40
CA PHE A 64 12.66 -19.67 24.17
C PHE A 64 11.23 -20.16 24.43
N LEU A 65 11.06 -21.15 25.31
CA LEU A 65 9.75 -21.68 25.72
C LEU A 65 8.81 -20.58 26.21
N LEU A 66 9.24 -19.70 27.11
CA LEU A 66 8.36 -18.62 27.61
C LEU A 66 7.95 -17.65 26.49
N LEU A 67 8.86 -17.31 25.57
CA LEU A 67 8.57 -16.36 24.52
C LEU A 67 7.75 -16.98 23.37
N THR A 68 8.14 -18.14 22.87
CA THR A 68 7.52 -18.75 21.68
C THR A 68 6.26 -19.52 22.02
N MET A 69 6.26 -20.32 23.09
CA MET A 69 5.08 -21.10 23.48
C MET A 69 4.02 -20.23 24.15
N VAL A 70 4.39 -19.43 25.16
CA VAL A 70 3.40 -18.67 25.95
C VAL A 70 3.01 -17.39 25.21
N PHE A 71 3.95 -16.48 24.97
CA PHE A 71 3.63 -15.23 24.26
C PHE A 71 3.27 -15.49 22.79
N GLY A 72 4.01 -16.35 22.08
CA GLY A 72 3.70 -16.72 20.70
C GLY A 72 2.34 -17.42 20.58
N GLY A 73 2.01 -18.36 21.48
CA GLY A 73 0.69 -18.99 21.52
C GLY A 73 -0.46 -18.01 21.73
N ILE A 74 -0.35 -17.11 22.73
CA ILE A 74 -1.38 -16.11 23.01
C ILE A 74 -1.53 -15.12 21.85
N SER A 75 -0.42 -14.62 21.30
CA SER A 75 -0.45 -13.69 20.17
C SER A 75 -0.97 -14.34 18.87
N GLY A 76 -0.78 -15.65 18.70
CA GLY A 76 -1.33 -16.41 17.57
C GLY A 76 -2.85 -16.52 17.63
N VAL A 77 -3.40 -16.83 18.81
CA VAL A 77 -4.86 -16.74 19.06
C VAL A 77 -5.36 -15.31 18.83
N GLY A 78 -4.56 -14.31 19.23
CA GLY A 78 -4.82 -12.89 18.99
C GLY A 78 -4.97 -12.54 17.52
N ILE A 79 -4.09 -13.03 16.64
CA ILE A 79 -4.23 -12.84 15.18
C ILE A 79 -5.57 -13.37 14.69
N TRP A 80 -5.90 -14.61 15.05
CA TRP A 80 -7.14 -15.26 14.62
C TRP A 80 -8.38 -14.48 15.01
N PHE A 81 -8.43 -13.97 16.24
CA PHE A 81 -9.52 -13.11 16.68
C PHE A 81 -9.59 -11.82 15.85
N ILE A 82 -8.45 -11.12 15.71
CA ILE A 82 -8.38 -9.82 15.02
C ILE A 82 -8.77 -9.94 13.54
N ILE A 83 -8.26 -10.92 12.80
CA ILE A 83 -8.62 -11.07 11.38
C ILE A 83 -10.09 -11.43 11.21
N SER A 84 -10.66 -12.23 12.13
CA SER A 84 -12.06 -12.64 12.07
C SER A 84 -13.03 -11.48 12.26
N VAL A 85 -12.66 -10.47 13.06
CA VAL A 85 -13.50 -9.29 13.28
C VAL A 85 -13.24 -8.15 12.30
N LEU A 86 -12.01 -8.04 11.76
CA LEU A 86 -11.65 -6.97 10.82
C LEU A 86 -11.94 -7.31 9.36
N ALA A 87 -11.78 -8.57 8.98
CA ALA A 87 -11.94 -9.04 7.60
C ALA A 87 -12.76 -10.35 7.53
N PRO A 88 -13.95 -10.43 8.17
CA PRO A 88 -14.72 -11.68 8.30
C PRO A 88 -15.00 -12.37 6.96
N GLY A 89 -15.29 -11.60 5.90
CA GLY A 89 -15.52 -12.16 4.57
C GLY A 89 -14.30 -12.88 4.00
N ALA A 90 -13.13 -12.26 4.07
CA ALA A 90 -11.89 -12.86 3.61
C ALA A 90 -11.46 -14.03 4.50
N THR A 91 -11.57 -13.89 5.82
CA THR A 91 -11.31 -14.99 6.76
C THR A 91 -12.22 -16.17 6.44
N SER A 92 -13.53 -15.94 6.26
CA SER A 92 -14.49 -16.98 5.86
C SER A 92 -14.05 -17.69 4.57
N THR A 93 -13.68 -16.95 3.52
CA THR A 93 -13.16 -17.53 2.29
C THR A 93 -11.96 -18.42 2.56
N LEU A 94 -10.95 -17.93 3.29
CA LEU A 94 -9.77 -18.73 3.60
C LEU A 94 -10.11 -20.00 4.40
N ILE A 95 -11.08 -19.94 5.31
CA ILE A 95 -11.55 -21.14 6.05
C ILE A 95 -12.10 -22.17 5.07
N HIS A 96 -13.05 -21.79 4.22
CA HIS A 96 -13.75 -22.73 3.35
C HIS A 96 -12.81 -23.42 2.34
N HIS A 97 -11.75 -22.74 1.92
CA HIS A 97 -10.79 -23.29 0.96
C HIS A 97 -9.57 -23.96 1.62
N PHE A 98 -9.14 -23.53 2.81
CA PHE A 98 -7.88 -23.98 3.42
C PHE A 98 -8.00 -24.54 4.85
N VAL A 99 -9.21 -24.89 5.32
CA VAL A 99 -9.42 -25.44 6.68
C VAL A 99 -8.48 -26.62 6.99
N TRP A 100 -8.23 -27.51 6.03
CA TRP A 100 -7.32 -28.64 6.21
C TRP A 100 -5.84 -28.23 6.26
N GLY A 101 -5.47 -27.15 5.59
CA GLY A 101 -4.17 -26.50 5.75
C GLY A 101 -3.99 -26.05 7.19
N TRP A 102 -4.91 -25.23 7.71
CA TRP A 102 -4.83 -24.76 9.11
C TRP A 102 -4.91 -25.89 10.14
N ALA A 103 -5.76 -26.89 9.94
CA ALA A 103 -5.81 -28.05 10.81
C ALA A 103 -4.44 -28.78 10.85
N THR A 104 -3.78 -28.90 9.69
CA THR A 104 -2.43 -29.49 9.59
C THR A 104 -1.39 -28.62 10.31
N GLU A 105 -1.44 -27.30 10.16
CA GLU A 105 -0.60 -26.36 10.91
C GLU A 105 -0.77 -26.55 12.43
N TRP A 106 -2.01 -26.69 12.92
CA TRP A 106 -2.28 -26.88 14.35
C TRP A 106 -1.75 -28.21 14.89
N VAL A 107 -1.73 -29.27 14.07
CA VAL A 107 -1.09 -30.53 14.42
C VAL A 107 0.42 -30.36 14.54
N PHE A 108 1.05 -29.64 13.60
CA PHE A 108 2.47 -29.31 13.71
C PHE A 108 2.76 -28.43 14.94
N PHE A 109 1.93 -27.44 15.23
CA PHE A 109 2.05 -26.62 16.43
C PHE A 109 1.90 -27.44 17.74
N ALA A 110 0.99 -28.41 17.79
CA ALA A 110 0.89 -29.32 18.92
C ALA A 110 2.16 -30.19 19.06
N GLY A 111 2.69 -30.71 17.94
CA GLY A 111 3.95 -31.45 17.89
C GLY A 111 5.13 -30.60 18.36
N GLU A 112 5.16 -29.33 17.95
CA GLU A 112 6.14 -28.32 18.36
C GLU A 112 6.11 -28.14 19.90
N ILE A 113 4.93 -27.91 20.49
CA ILE A 113 4.79 -27.74 21.95
C ILE A 113 5.27 -28.99 22.69
N VAL A 114 4.82 -30.18 22.27
CA VAL A 114 5.20 -31.44 22.91
C VAL A 114 6.71 -31.66 22.83
N ALA A 115 7.30 -31.48 21.65
CA ALA A 115 8.74 -31.59 21.46
C ALA A 115 9.51 -30.58 22.33
N LEU A 116 9.05 -29.33 22.42
CA LEU A 116 9.70 -28.30 23.23
C LEU A 116 9.65 -28.60 24.73
N LEU A 117 8.50 -29.07 25.23
CA LEU A 117 8.34 -29.43 26.63
C LEU A 117 9.24 -30.63 26.98
N ILE A 118 9.26 -31.66 26.14
CA ILE A 118 10.15 -32.81 26.34
C ILE A 118 11.60 -32.33 26.32
N TYR A 119 12.00 -31.55 25.31
CA TYR A 119 13.35 -30.99 25.19
C TYR A 119 13.74 -30.22 26.45
N TYR A 120 12.90 -29.30 26.92
CA TYR A 120 13.20 -28.51 28.12
C TYR A 120 13.32 -29.35 29.41
N TYR A 121 12.38 -30.26 29.67
CA TYR A 121 12.32 -31.01 30.93
C TYR A 121 13.21 -32.26 30.96
N SER A 122 13.84 -32.63 29.85
CA SER A 122 14.58 -33.90 29.75
C SER A 122 16.08 -33.77 29.52
N PHE A 123 16.66 -32.57 29.66
CA PHE A 123 18.11 -32.33 29.55
C PHE A 123 18.97 -33.33 30.34
N ASP A 124 18.54 -33.68 31.56
CA ASP A 124 19.23 -34.62 32.46
C ASP A 124 18.57 -36.01 32.51
N ARG A 125 17.53 -36.26 31.70
CA ARG A 125 16.75 -37.51 31.72
C ARG A 125 16.92 -38.34 30.45
N LEU A 126 17.09 -37.69 29.30
CA LEU A 126 17.33 -38.37 28.03
C LEU A 126 18.82 -38.49 27.73
N SER A 127 19.19 -39.53 26.96
CA SER A 127 20.53 -39.60 26.39
C SER A 127 20.76 -38.43 25.43
N PRO A 128 22.01 -37.95 25.25
CA PRO A 128 22.33 -36.85 24.35
C PRO A 128 21.76 -37.00 22.93
N LYS A 129 21.80 -38.22 22.39
CA LYS A 129 21.27 -38.54 21.06
C LYS A 129 19.74 -38.41 21.01
N ALA A 130 19.04 -38.95 22.01
CA ALA A 130 17.58 -38.84 22.07
C ALA A 130 17.14 -37.39 22.27
N HIS A 131 17.83 -36.64 23.13
CA HIS A 131 17.54 -35.22 23.38
C HIS A 131 17.68 -34.37 22.10
N MET A 132 18.76 -34.58 21.32
CA MET A 132 18.94 -33.91 20.04
C MET A 132 17.89 -34.30 18.99
N ILE A 133 17.44 -35.57 18.97
CA ILE A 133 16.35 -36.01 18.07
C ILE A 133 15.06 -35.25 18.39
N VAL A 134 14.72 -35.09 19.68
CA VAL A 134 13.54 -34.31 20.10
C VAL A 134 13.66 -32.86 19.62
N GLY A 135 14.84 -32.24 19.76
CA GLY A 135 15.06 -30.89 19.25
C GLY A 135 14.94 -30.79 17.72
N TRP A 136 15.39 -31.80 16.97
CA TRP A 136 15.19 -31.84 15.51
C TRP A 136 13.71 -31.98 15.14
N PHE A 137 12.93 -32.76 15.90
CA PHE A 137 11.48 -32.81 15.72
C PHE A 137 10.82 -31.46 15.98
N TYR A 138 11.25 -30.74 17.02
CA TYR A 138 10.78 -29.37 17.24
C TYR A 138 11.01 -28.49 16.01
N PHE A 139 12.25 -28.45 15.50
CA PHE A 139 12.57 -27.64 14.33
C PHE A 139 11.75 -28.05 13.10
N LEU A 140 11.62 -29.36 12.84
CA LEU A 140 10.84 -29.87 11.73
C LEU A 140 9.38 -29.43 11.83
N PHE A 141 8.75 -29.59 12.99
CA PHE A 141 7.36 -29.18 13.18
C PHE A 141 7.18 -27.66 13.04
N ALA A 142 8.06 -26.85 13.65
CA ALA A 142 7.98 -25.40 13.52
C ALA A 142 8.16 -24.95 12.04
N TRP A 143 9.10 -25.55 11.31
CA TRP A 143 9.30 -25.25 9.89
C TRP A 143 8.12 -25.72 9.03
N LEU A 144 7.52 -26.87 9.34
CA LEU A 144 6.31 -27.34 8.65
C LEU A 144 5.10 -26.45 8.94
N SER A 145 4.96 -25.89 10.15
CA SER A 145 3.97 -24.86 10.44
C SER A 145 4.16 -23.64 9.52
N LEU A 146 5.41 -23.15 9.39
CA LEU A 146 5.75 -22.07 8.47
C LEU A 146 5.42 -22.42 7.01
N PHE A 147 5.74 -23.65 6.58
CA PHE A 147 5.45 -24.14 5.23
C PHE A 147 3.95 -24.08 4.92
N ILE A 148 3.11 -24.52 5.85
CA ILE A 148 1.66 -24.56 5.67
C ILE A 148 1.07 -23.15 5.66
N ILE A 149 1.37 -22.32 6.66
CA ILE A 149 0.79 -20.97 6.72
C ILE A 149 1.26 -20.09 5.57
N ASN A 150 2.49 -20.28 5.09
CA ASN A 150 3.03 -19.61 3.91
C ASN A 150 2.16 -19.83 2.66
N GLY A 151 1.65 -21.05 2.46
CA GLY A 151 0.75 -21.36 1.37
C GLY A 151 -0.52 -20.53 1.42
N VAL A 152 -1.20 -20.54 2.57
CA VAL A 152 -2.48 -19.85 2.75
C VAL A 152 -2.32 -18.33 2.62
N ILE A 153 -1.31 -17.73 3.25
CA ILE A 153 -1.11 -16.27 3.19
C ILE A 153 -0.57 -15.82 1.83
N GLY A 154 0.17 -16.69 1.12
CA GLY A 154 0.67 -16.42 -0.22
C GLY A 154 -0.47 -16.23 -1.23
N THR A 155 -1.56 -17.00 -1.10
CA THR A 155 -2.78 -16.84 -1.92
C THR A 155 -3.37 -15.43 -1.80
N MET A 156 -3.26 -14.80 -0.62
CA MET A 156 -3.78 -13.46 -0.39
C MET A 156 -2.98 -12.34 -1.09
N LEU A 157 -1.80 -12.64 -1.65
CA LEU A 157 -0.99 -11.70 -2.42
C LEU A 157 -0.91 -12.10 -3.89
N THR A 158 -0.78 -13.39 -4.18
CA THR A 158 -0.67 -13.92 -5.54
C THR A 158 -1.62 -15.11 -5.68
N PRO A 159 -2.94 -14.96 -5.82
CA PRO A 159 -3.85 -16.10 -5.85
C PRO A 159 -3.61 -17.03 -7.04
N GLY A 160 -3.06 -16.54 -8.16
CA GLY A 160 -2.74 -17.37 -9.32
C GLY A 160 -3.98 -18.06 -9.89
N GLN A 161 -3.85 -19.34 -10.26
CA GLN A 161 -4.92 -20.14 -10.87
C GLN A 161 -6.10 -20.39 -9.92
N TRP A 162 -5.90 -20.25 -8.60
CA TRP A 162 -6.96 -20.41 -7.61
C TRP A 162 -8.16 -19.51 -7.85
N ILE A 163 -7.96 -18.35 -8.50
CA ILE A 163 -9.06 -17.44 -8.79
C ILE A 163 -10.09 -18.04 -9.76
N GLU A 164 -9.66 -18.96 -10.61
CA GLU A 164 -10.50 -19.66 -11.58
C GLU A 164 -10.99 -21.01 -11.03
N THR A 165 -10.11 -21.75 -10.34
CA THR A 165 -10.40 -23.13 -9.94
C THR A 165 -11.04 -23.25 -8.57
N GLY A 166 -10.70 -22.37 -7.63
CA GLY A 166 -11.06 -22.50 -6.21
C GLY A 166 -10.41 -23.69 -5.50
N GLU A 167 -9.53 -24.44 -6.19
CA GLU A 167 -8.95 -25.70 -5.71
C GLU A 167 -7.83 -25.48 -4.69
N PHE A 168 -7.76 -26.34 -3.67
CA PHE A 168 -6.81 -26.18 -2.55
C PHE A 168 -5.36 -26.03 -3.02
N TRP A 169 -4.90 -26.90 -3.92
CA TRP A 169 -3.49 -26.95 -4.32
C TRP A 169 -3.05 -25.78 -5.19
N ASP A 170 -3.94 -25.26 -6.03
CA ASP A 170 -3.67 -24.10 -6.89
C ASP A 170 -3.48 -22.84 -6.05
N GLY A 171 -4.27 -22.71 -4.97
CA GLY A 171 -4.10 -21.62 -4.01
C GLY A 171 -2.90 -21.82 -3.11
N PHE A 172 -2.70 -23.04 -2.61
CA PHE A 172 -1.62 -23.36 -1.67
C PHE A 172 -0.24 -23.20 -2.33
N PHE A 173 -0.02 -23.77 -3.51
CA PHE A 173 1.20 -23.61 -4.30
C PHE A 173 1.10 -22.44 -5.29
N ASN A 174 0.66 -21.30 -4.76
CA ASN A 174 0.58 -20.06 -5.52
C ASN A 174 1.95 -19.60 -6.08
N PRO A 175 1.97 -18.67 -7.07
CA PRO A 175 3.20 -18.23 -7.72
C PRO A 175 4.31 -17.74 -6.76
N SER A 176 3.94 -17.14 -5.63
CA SER A 176 4.90 -16.65 -4.65
C SER A 176 5.24 -17.62 -3.51
N PHE A 177 4.70 -18.85 -3.53
CA PHE A 177 4.90 -19.84 -2.48
C PHE A 177 6.38 -20.10 -2.18
N TRP A 178 7.16 -20.51 -3.18
CA TRP A 178 8.57 -20.86 -3.00
C TRP A 178 9.45 -19.65 -2.66
N PRO A 179 9.36 -18.51 -3.38
CA PRO A 179 10.12 -17.32 -3.00
C PRO A 179 9.83 -16.84 -1.57
N SER A 180 8.55 -16.81 -1.17
CA SER A 180 8.14 -16.42 0.18
C SER A 180 8.63 -17.41 1.23
N LEU A 181 8.53 -18.72 0.99
CA LEU A 181 8.99 -19.74 1.93
C LEU A 181 10.50 -19.66 2.18
N VAL A 182 11.28 -19.52 1.12
CA VAL A 182 12.74 -19.40 1.20
C VAL A 182 13.13 -18.11 1.93
N PHE A 183 12.47 -17.00 1.60
CA PHE A 183 12.66 -15.72 2.28
C PHE A 183 12.36 -15.82 3.78
N ARG A 184 11.19 -16.34 4.16
CA ARG A 184 10.76 -16.48 5.56
C ARG A 184 11.63 -17.46 6.34
N SER A 185 12.16 -18.50 5.69
CA SER A 185 13.09 -19.45 6.31
C SER A 185 14.40 -18.76 6.69
N PHE A 186 15.05 -18.05 5.76
CA PHE A 186 16.28 -17.32 6.07
C PHE A 186 16.05 -16.16 7.05
N LEU A 187 14.90 -15.48 6.97
CA LEU A 187 14.52 -14.46 7.93
C LEU A 187 14.39 -15.06 9.35
N SER A 188 13.80 -16.25 9.47
CA SER A 188 13.72 -16.98 10.75
C SER A 188 15.10 -17.29 11.31
N PHE A 189 16.04 -17.76 10.48
CA PHE A 189 17.42 -18.02 10.91
C PHE A 189 18.15 -16.75 11.34
N MET A 190 17.97 -15.64 10.60
CA MET A 190 18.50 -14.35 11.03
C MET A 190 17.98 -13.97 12.42
N ILE A 191 16.66 -14.02 12.62
CA ILE A 191 15.98 -13.65 13.87
C ILE A 191 16.44 -14.53 15.04
N ALA A 192 16.69 -15.82 14.82
CA ALA A 192 17.26 -16.72 15.82
C ALA A 192 18.58 -16.20 16.40
N GLY A 193 19.48 -15.70 15.53
CA GLY A 193 20.71 -15.05 15.95
C GLY A 193 20.47 -13.78 16.77
N LEU A 194 19.50 -12.94 16.36
CA LEU A 194 19.20 -11.67 17.04
C LEU A 194 18.72 -11.90 18.48
N PHE A 195 17.80 -12.85 18.69
CA PHE A 195 17.35 -13.23 20.03
C PHE A 195 18.43 -13.96 20.84
N GLY A 196 19.28 -14.75 20.16
CA GLY A 196 20.43 -15.40 20.78
C GLY A 196 21.36 -14.42 21.50
N PHE A 197 21.55 -13.20 20.99
CA PHE A 197 22.35 -12.17 21.66
C PHE A 197 21.83 -11.84 23.07
N LEU A 198 20.51 -11.70 23.25
CA LEU A 198 19.92 -11.29 24.52
C LEU A 198 20.28 -12.24 25.67
N THR A 199 20.27 -13.54 25.38
CA THR A 199 20.61 -14.58 26.34
C THR A 199 22.12 -14.81 26.41
N ALA A 200 22.86 -14.68 25.31
CA ALA A 200 24.31 -14.84 25.30
C ALA A 200 25.00 -13.83 26.24
N MET A 201 24.48 -12.60 26.34
CA MET A 201 24.98 -11.58 27.28
C MET A 201 24.85 -11.94 28.76
N ARG A 202 24.11 -13.00 29.10
CA ARG A 202 23.92 -13.49 30.48
C ARG A 202 24.87 -14.63 30.83
N ILE A 203 25.72 -15.08 29.90
CA ILE A 203 26.74 -16.09 30.16
C ILE A 203 27.86 -15.46 31.01
N ALA A 204 28.12 -16.06 32.17
CA ALA A 204 29.15 -15.59 33.11
C ALA A 204 30.55 -15.79 32.55
N ASP A 205 30.85 -17.01 32.06
CA ASP A 205 32.12 -17.35 31.44
C ASP A 205 32.38 -16.49 30.19
N GLU A 206 33.46 -15.72 30.20
CA GLU A 206 33.76 -14.74 29.16
C GLU A 206 34.09 -15.40 27.82
N GLN A 207 34.85 -16.49 27.84
CA GLN A 207 35.26 -17.16 26.61
C GLN A 207 34.05 -17.78 25.89
N THR A 208 33.18 -18.47 26.64
CA THR A 208 31.92 -19.02 26.12
C THR A 208 31.01 -17.89 25.66
N ARG A 209 30.89 -16.79 26.41
CA ARG A 209 30.10 -15.62 26.01
C ARG A 209 30.56 -15.06 24.66
N ILE A 210 31.84 -14.75 24.50
CA ILE A 210 32.38 -14.19 23.25
C ILE A 210 32.12 -15.15 22.09
N LYS A 211 32.31 -16.46 22.31
CA LYS A 211 32.04 -17.48 21.28
C LYS A 211 30.57 -17.52 20.89
N THR A 212 29.65 -17.60 21.86
CA THR A 212 28.21 -17.64 21.59
C THR A 212 27.74 -16.38 20.87
N VAL A 213 28.26 -15.21 21.24
CA VAL A 213 27.98 -13.94 20.54
C VAL A 213 28.42 -14.00 19.08
N ARG A 214 29.61 -14.52 18.79
CA ARG A 214 30.07 -14.71 17.40
C ARG A 214 29.22 -15.69 16.62
N VAL A 215 28.77 -16.78 17.26
CA VAL A 215 27.84 -17.72 16.63
C VAL A 215 26.52 -17.01 16.29
N CYS A 216 25.93 -16.26 17.23
CA CYS A 216 24.72 -15.46 16.98
C CYS A 216 24.90 -14.47 15.82
N ALA A 217 26.06 -13.80 15.75
CA ALA A 217 26.41 -12.91 14.65
C ALA A 217 26.49 -13.66 13.31
N TRP A 218 27.09 -14.85 13.27
CA TRP A 218 27.15 -15.66 12.04
C TRP A 218 25.78 -16.11 11.55
N TRP A 219 24.86 -16.46 12.45
CA TRP A 219 23.47 -16.76 12.09
C TRP A 219 22.82 -15.60 11.35
N ALA A 220 22.99 -14.37 11.84
CA ALA A 220 22.45 -13.19 11.18
C ALA A 220 23.19 -12.84 9.89
N LEU A 221 24.53 -12.84 9.90
CA LEU A 221 25.36 -12.41 8.77
C LEU A 221 25.32 -13.37 7.57
N ILE A 222 25.16 -14.67 7.79
CA ILE A 222 24.99 -15.65 6.71
C ILE A 222 23.57 -15.57 6.15
N SER A 223 22.57 -15.41 7.03
CA SER A 223 21.17 -15.39 6.62
C SER A 223 20.80 -14.10 5.88
N LEU A 224 21.37 -12.95 6.25
CA LEU A 224 20.97 -11.66 5.68
C LEU A 224 21.16 -11.57 4.14
N PRO A 225 22.31 -11.93 3.54
CA PRO A 225 22.43 -11.99 2.09
C PRO A 225 21.41 -12.90 1.43
N LEU A 226 21.06 -14.02 2.08
CA LEU A 226 20.08 -14.97 1.58
C LEU A 226 18.65 -14.41 1.68
N VAL A 227 18.33 -13.66 2.75
CA VAL A 227 17.10 -12.87 2.88
C VAL A 227 17.00 -11.83 1.76
N LEU A 228 18.08 -11.10 1.47
CA LEU A 228 18.07 -10.08 0.41
C LEU A 228 17.90 -10.71 -0.98
N ALA A 229 18.61 -11.81 -1.26
CA ALA A 229 18.51 -12.51 -2.55
C ALA A 229 17.13 -13.12 -2.77
N SER A 230 16.60 -13.83 -1.76
CA SER A 230 15.25 -14.40 -1.82
C SER A 230 14.14 -13.33 -1.79
N GLY A 231 14.35 -12.21 -1.11
CA GLY A 231 13.45 -11.06 -1.13
C GLY A 231 13.39 -10.40 -2.52
N ALA A 232 14.53 -10.29 -3.20
CA ALA A 232 14.58 -9.83 -4.59
C ALA A 232 13.88 -10.83 -5.55
N TRP A 233 14.03 -12.13 -5.32
CA TRP A 233 13.29 -13.15 -6.07
C TRP A 233 11.78 -13.05 -5.81
N TYR A 234 11.37 -12.86 -4.56
CA TYR A 234 9.97 -12.69 -4.19
C TYR A 234 9.37 -11.43 -4.81
N LEU A 235 10.07 -10.31 -4.79
CA LEU A 235 9.59 -9.07 -5.41
C LEU A 235 9.39 -9.23 -6.92
N LYS A 236 10.27 -9.97 -7.61
CA LYS A 236 10.21 -10.18 -9.06
C LYS A 236 9.07 -11.10 -9.53
N ILE A 237 8.55 -11.98 -8.68
CA ILE A 237 7.45 -12.87 -9.06
C ILE A 237 6.07 -12.23 -8.87
N LEU A 238 6.02 -11.07 -8.21
CA LEU A 238 4.77 -10.35 -8.01
C LEU A 238 4.18 -9.92 -9.37
N PRO A 239 2.85 -9.92 -9.52
CA PRO A 239 2.19 -9.33 -10.68
C PRO A 239 2.66 -7.91 -10.97
N ASP A 240 2.71 -7.51 -12.24
CA ASP A 240 3.28 -6.23 -12.69
C ASP A 240 2.59 -5.01 -12.03
N ASP A 241 1.28 -5.08 -11.81
CA ASP A 241 0.50 -4.05 -11.15
C ASP A 241 0.87 -3.91 -9.66
N VAL A 242 1.02 -5.04 -8.96
CA VAL A 242 1.47 -5.11 -7.56
C VAL A 242 2.92 -4.59 -7.44
N TYR A 243 3.82 -5.07 -8.30
CA TYR A 243 5.20 -4.63 -8.35
C TYR A 243 5.30 -3.12 -8.58
N ALA A 244 4.63 -2.61 -9.61
CA ALA A 244 4.63 -1.18 -9.92
C ALA A 244 4.03 -0.34 -8.79
N PHE A 245 3.00 -0.87 -8.09
CA PHE A 245 2.43 -0.19 -6.94
C PHE A 245 3.41 -0.06 -5.77
N ILE A 246 4.07 -1.16 -5.39
CA ILE A 246 5.05 -1.20 -4.30
C ILE A 246 6.25 -0.30 -4.61
N VAL A 247 6.81 -0.40 -5.83
CA VAL A 247 8.10 0.22 -6.16
C VAL A 247 7.95 1.68 -6.63
N HIS A 248 6.86 2.01 -7.34
CA HIS A 248 6.80 3.28 -8.09
C HIS A 248 5.60 4.18 -7.75
N LYS A 249 4.46 3.65 -7.32
CA LYS A 249 3.22 4.43 -7.25
C LYS A 249 2.74 4.77 -5.84
N SER A 250 3.12 4.01 -4.81
CA SER A 250 2.53 4.16 -3.47
C SER A 250 3.34 5.07 -2.54
N ARG A 251 2.81 6.26 -2.24
CA ARG A 251 3.36 7.15 -1.19
C ARG A 251 3.25 6.57 0.22
N GLU A 252 2.26 5.70 0.46
CA GLU A 252 2.06 5.01 1.76
C GLU A 252 3.14 3.95 2.00
N ILE A 253 3.51 3.18 0.96
CA ILE A 253 4.45 2.06 1.05
C ILE A 253 5.91 2.55 1.01
N THR A 254 6.18 3.63 0.26
CA THR A 254 7.53 4.14 -0.01
C THR A 254 8.42 4.24 1.24
N PRO A 255 7.97 4.82 2.38
CA PRO A 255 8.80 4.92 3.58
C PRO A 255 9.23 3.55 4.13
N TYR A 256 8.32 2.57 4.14
CA TYR A 256 8.61 1.22 4.63
C TYR A 256 9.57 0.50 3.68
N PHE A 257 9.30 0.55 2.37
CA PHE A 257 10.16 -0.07 1.37
C PHE A 257 11.58 0.53 1.39
N GLN A 258 11.70 1.85 1.49
CA GLN A 258 12.99 2.53 1.60
C GLN A 258 13.71 2.24 2.93
N SER A 259 12.99 1.92 4.00
CA SER A 259 13.58 1.58 5.30
C SER A 259 14.23 0.19 5.34
N LEU A 260 13.85 -0.74 4.46
CA LEU A 260 14.38 -2.11 4.41
C LEU A 260 15.92 -2.17 4.27
N PRO A 261 16.57 -1.48 3.30
CA PRO A 261 18.03 -1.49 3.21
C PRO A 261 18.72 -0.85 4.42
N PHE A 262 18.14 0.20 5.01
CA PHE A 262 18.73 0.86 6.20
C PHE A 262 18.66 -0.04 7.43
N THR A 263 17.51 -0.68 7.67
CA THR A 263 17.33 -1.61 8.80
C THR A 263 18.16 -2.89 8.60
N ALA A 264 18.29 -3.41 7.38
CA ALA A 264 19.22 -4.49 7.05
C ALA A 264 20.68 -4.11 7.32
N ALA A 265 21.10 -2.92 6.88
CA ALA A 265 22.45 -2.42 7.13
C ALA A 265 22.71 -2.21 8.63
N ALA A 266 21.73 -1.72 9.39
CA ALA A 266 21.82 -1.58 10.84
C ALA A 266 21.98 -2.93 11.55
N VAL A 267 21.22 -3.96 11.15
CA VAL A 267 21.39 -5.34 11.62
C VAL A 267 22.78 -5.86 11.29
N MET A 268 23.22 -5.71 10.04
CA MET A 268 24.55 -6.16 9.60
C MET A 268 25.68 -5.50 10.39
N ALA A 269 25.70 -4.17 10.46
CA ALA A 269 26.70 -3.41 11.16
C ALA A 269 26.71 -3.73 12.66
N GLY A 270 25.53 -3.79 13.28
CA GLY A 270 25.41 -4.13 14.70
C GLY A 270 25.89 -5.56 15.00
N CYS A 271 25.61 -6.53 14.15
CA CYS A 271 26.12 -7.90 14.28
C CYS A 271 27.66 -7.98 14.15
N ILE A 272 28.25 -7.26 13.19
CA ILE A 272 29.72 -7.17 13.03
C ILE A 272 30.34 -6.53 14.27
N ILE A 273 29.79 -5.41 14.74
CA ILE A 273 30.28 -4.70 15.92
C ILE A 273 30.13 -5.56 17.18
N LEU A 274 29.03 -6.31 17.33
CA LEU A 274 28.84 -7.26 18.45
C LEU A 274 29.84 -8.41 18.44
N ALA A 275 30.32 -8.84 17.26
CA ALA A 275 31.35 -9.88 17.15
C ALA A 275 32.75 -9.41 17.60
N LEU A 276 32.95 -8.08 17.72
CA LEU A 276 34.16 -7.47 18.27
C LEU A 276 34.20 -7.56 19.81
N ARG A 277 35.39 -7.39 20.38
CA ARG A 277 35.57 -7.33 21.84
C ARG A 277 35.17 -5.95 22.36
N LEU A 278 33.94 -5.83 22.87
CA LEU A 278 33.40 -4.60 23.45
C LEU A 278 33.11 -4.77 24.95
N PRO A 279 33.05 -3.68 25.72
CA PRO A 279 32.57 -3.73 27.10
C PRO A 279 31.15 -4.30 27.19
N LEU A 280 30.89 -5.16 28.18
CA LEU A 280 29.62 -5.90 28.30
C LEU A 280 28.38 -4.97 28.35
N ARG A 281 28.48 -3.79 28.95
CA ARG A 281 27.38 -2.81 28.96
C ARG A 281 27.02 -2.35 27.55
N LEU A 282 28.02 -2.05 26.72
CA LEU A 282 27.81 -1.65 25.33
C LEU A 282 27.25 -2.80 24.49
N GLN A 283 27.75 -4.02 24.70
CA GLN A 283 27.20 -5.21 24.02
C GLN A 283 25.73 -5.44 24.34
N LYS A 284 25.29 -5.25 25.59
CA LYS A 284 23.88 -5.38 25.99
C LYS A 284 22.98 -4.35 25.29
N VAL A 285 23.40 -3.09 25.26
CA VAL A 285 22.67 -2.02 24.58
C VAL A 285 22.61 -2.29 23.08
N LEU A 286 23.74 -2.63 22.46
CA LEU A 286 23.81 -2.91 21.03
C LEU A 286 23.01 -4.16 20.64
N ALA A 287 23.01 -5.22 21.46
CA ALA A 287 22.17 -6.40 21.24
C ALA A 287 20.67 -6.05 21.21
N LEU A 288 20.22 -5.17 22.11
CA LEU A 288 18.84 -4.68 22.10
C LEU A 288 18.55 -3.83 20.85
N LEU A 289 19.46 -2.91 20.46
CA LEU A 289 19.29 -2.10 19.26
C LEU A 289 19.26 -2.94 17.98
N VAL A 290 20.07 -3.99 17.90
CA VAL A 290 20.08 -4.95 16.78
C VAL A 290 18.78 -5.75 16.72
N LEU A 291 18.27 -6.19 17.87
CA LEU A 291 16.96 -6.84 17.94
C LEU A 291 15.83 -5.91 17.47
N VAL A 292 15.81 -4.66 17.95
CA VAL A 292 14.82 -3.66 17.53
C VAL A 292 14.96 -3.33 16.04
N SER A 293 16.18 -3.30 15.51
CA SER A 293 16.41 -3.11 14.06
C SER A 293 15.86 -4.28 13.24
N GLY A 294 16.01 -5.52 13.73
CA GLY A 294 15.38 -6.69 13.12
C GLY A 294 13.86 -6.68 13.19
N PHE A 295 13.29 -6.20 14.30
CA PHE A 295 11.85 -5.98 14.43
C PHE A 295 11.36 -4.92 13.44
N ALA A 296 12.09 -3.81 13.28
CA ALA A 296 11.79 -2.77 12.30
C ALA A 296 11.88 -3.30 10.85
N PHE A 297 12.88 -4.13 10.53
CA PHE A 297 13.00 -4.79 9.23
C PHE A 297 11.78 -5.70 8.94
N MET A 298 11.40 -6.54 9.91
CA MET A 298 10.21 -7.40 9.80
C MET A 298 8.93 -6.58 9.64
N GLY A 299 8.76 -5.53 10.45
CA GLY A 299 7.61 -4.64 10.37
C GLY A 299 7.52 -3.97 9.02
N ALA A 300 8.61 -3.38 8.52
CA ALA A 300 8.65 -2.77 7.20
C ALA A 300 8.26 -3.76 6.10
N PHE A 301 8.73 -5.01 6.16
CA PHE A 301 8.34 -6.07 5.24
C PHE A 301 6.84 -6.39 5.32
N GLU A 302 6.28 -6.60 6.52
CA GLU A 302 4.86 -6.91 6.67
C GLU A 302 3.97 -5.74 6.24
N PHE A 303 4.37 -4.49 6.45
CA PHE A 303 3.68 -3.31 5.91
C PHE A 303 3.70 -3.28 4.37
N VAL A 304 4.85 -3.55 3.75
CA VAL A 304 4.97 -3.62 2.28
C VAL A 304 4.09 -4.73 1.72
N ARG A 305 4.11 -5.93 2.33
CA ARG A 305 3.28 -7.07 1.92
C ARG A 305 1.79 -6.77 2.03
N GLU A 306 1.37 -6.24 3.19
CA GLU A 306 -0.04 -5.98 3.49
C GLU A 306 -0.62 -4.86 2.62
N ALA A 307 0.12 -3.77 2.44
CA ALA A 307 -0.32 -2.67 1.59
C ALA A 307 -0.16 -2.97 0.10
N GLY A 308 0.81 -3.82 -0.28
CA GLY A 308 1.09 -4.18 -1.67
C GLY A 308 -0.06 -4.86 -2.40
N ARG A 309 -0.93 -5.58 -1.67
CA ARG A 309 -2.13 -6.23 -2.24
C ARG A 309 -3.33 -5.31 -2.43
N LYS A 310 -3.28 -4.04 -1.97
CA LYS A 310 -4.39 -3.09 -2.17
C LYS A 310 -4.69 -2.93 -3.67
N PRO A 311 -5.97 -2.83 -4.08
CA PRO A 311 -7.18 -2.61 -3.28
C PRO A 311 -7.81 -3.88 -2.69
N TRP A 312 -7.09 -5.00 -2.69
CA TRP A 312 -7.60 -6.33 -2.36
C TRP A 312 -7.15 -6.81 -0.97
N ILE A 313 -7.97 -7.69 -0.37
CA ILE A 313 -7.49 -8.64 0.65
C ILE A 313 -7.07 -9.93 -0.02
N ILE A 314 -7.82 -10.35 -1.05
CA ILE A 314 -7.49 -11.47 -1.94
C ILE A 314 -7.68 -10.97 -3.37
N PRO A 315 -6.59 -10.77 -4.15
CA PRO A 315 -6.66 -10.21 -5.50
C PRO A 315 -7.67 -10.93 -6.41
N GLY A 316 -8.49 -10.16 -7.11
CA GLY A 316 -9.54 -10.67 -7.99
C GLY A 316 -10.77 -11.27 -7.29
N HIS A 317 -10.71 -11.51 -5.97
CA HIS A 317 -11.79 -12.17 -5.23
C HIS A 317 -12.48 -11.25 -4.22
N THR A 318 -11.74 -10.68 -3.26
CA THR A 318 -12.29 -9.86 -2.16
C THR A 318 -11.54 -8.55 -2.01
N TRP A 319 -12.25 -7.43 -2.08
CA TRP A 319 -11.66 -6.10 -1.86
C TRP A 319 -11.38 -5.80 -0.38
N ALA A 320 -10.61 -4.74 -0.11
CA ALA A 320 -10.21 -4.30 1.23
C ALA A 320 -11.37 -3.92 2.17
N GLN A 321 -12.54 -3.61 1.65
CA GLN A 321 -13.78 -3.40 2.41
C GLN A 321 -14.57 -4.70 2.65
N GLY A 322 -14.06 -5.85 2.21
CA GLY A 322 -14.63 -7.17 2.50
C GLY A 322 -15.72 -7.63 1.54
N VAL A 323 -16.08 -6.83 0.53
CA VAL A 323 -17.02 -7.22 -0.53
C VAL A 323 -16.32 -8.10 -1.55
N ARG A 324 -16.96 -9.21 -1.96
CA ARG A 324 -16.47 -10.05 -3.05
C ARG A 324 -16.77 -9.39 -4.40
N ALA A 325 -15.79 -9.37 -5.29
CA ALA A 325 -15.94 -8.77 -6.61
C ALA A 325 -17.06 -9.44 -7.42
N ALA A 326 -17.22 -10.76 -7.30
CA ALA A 326 -18.27 -11.52 -7.99
C ALA A 326 -19.70 -11.19 -7.52
N ASP A 327 -19.87 -10.63 -6.31
CA ASP A 327 -21.19 -10.25 -5.79
C ASP A 327 -21.66 -8.89 -6.34
N VAL A 328 -20.81 -8.16 -7.08
CA VAL A 328 -21.11 -6.83 -7.60
C VAL A 328 -21.32 -6.91 -9.11
N THR A 329 -22.58 -6.85 -9.54
CA THR A 329 -22.96 -6.81 -10.96
C THR A 329 -22.98 -5.39 -11.50
N ASP A 330 -23.39 -4.42 -10.68
CA ASP A 330 -23.37 -2.99 -10.99
C ASP A 330 -22.86 -2.21 -9.78
N VAL A 331 -21.77 -1.47 -9.96
CA VAL A 331 -21.17 -0.63 -8.91
C VAL A 331 -22.06 0.56 -8.54
N GLN A 332 -23.04 0.92 -9.37
CA GLN A 332 -24.00 1.99 -9.12
C GLN A 332 -25.33 1.52 -8.54
N ALA A 333 -25.49 0.21 -8.31
CA ALA A 333 -26.69 -0.31 -7.66
C ALA A 333 -26.84 0.25 -6.23
N PRO A 334 -28.07 0.41 -5.71
CA PRO A 334 -28.30 0.89 -4.34
C PRO A 334 -27.64 -0.01 -3.30
N PHE A 335 -26.57 0.47 -2.67
CA PHE A 335 -25.74 -0.34 -1.78
C PHE A 335 -26.38 -0.54 -0.41
N LEU A 336 -26.92 0.54 0.18
CA LEU A 336 -27.54 0.52 1.51
C LEU A 336 -28.75 -0.40 1.55
N ALA A 337 -29.55 -0.42 0.48
CA ALA A 337 -30.69 -1.32 0.34
C ALA A 337 -30.29 -2.81 0.43
N GLN A 338 -29.09 -3.16 -0.05
CA GLN A 338 -28.58 -4.53 -0.09
C GLN A 338 -27.67 -4.87 1.10
N ALA A 339 -27.10 -3.87 1.77
CA ALA A 339 -26.20 -4.06 2.89
C ALA A 339 -26.95 -4.52 4.13
N LYS A 340 -26.79 -5.79 4.55
CA LYS A 340 -27.50 -6.36 5.71
C LYS A 340 -27.34 -5.52 6.98
N TRP A 341 -26.12 -5.02 7.20
CA TRP A 341 -25.71 -4.31 8.42
C TRP A 341 -25.75 -2.77 8.32
N ALA A 342 -26.35 -2.21 7.26
CA ALA A 342 -26.69 -0.78 7.24
C ALA A 342 -27.93 -0.53 8.11
N ALA A 343 -27.88 0.47 8.99
CA ALA A 343 -29.02 0.87 9.80
C ALA A 343 -30.05 1.64 8.96
N HIS A 344 -29.58 2.42 7.98
CA HIS A 344 -30.37 3.19 7.03
C HIS A 344 -30.27 2.54 5.66
N LYS A 345 -31.41 2.23 5.04
CA LYS A 345 -31.49 1.51 3.75
C LYS A 345 -31.62 2.43 2.52
N ASP A 346 -31.73 3.73 2.76
CA ASP A 346 -31.87 4.77 1.76
C ASP A 346 -31.11 6.03 2.21
N THR A 347 -31.22 7.11 1.43
CA THR A 347 -30.58 8.40 1.70
C THR A 347 -31.55 9.46 2.22
N ALA A 348 -32.67 9.06 2.82
CA ALA A 348 -33.64 10.01 3.36
C ALA A 348 -33.05 10.87 4.49
N ASP A 349 -32.22 10.25 5.35
CA ASP A 349 -31.29 10.95 6.24
C ASP A 349 -29.89 10.88 5.63
N THR A 350 -29.47 11.99 5.01
CA THR A 350 -28.22 12.06 4.25
C THR A 350 -26.98 11.82 5.12
N LEU A 351 -26.92 12.38 6.33
CA LEU A 351 -25.76 12.21 7.20
C LEU A 351 -25.71 10.81 7.82
N ALA A 352 -26.87 10.24 8.18
CA ALA A 352 -26.92 8.88 8.71
C ALA A 352 -26.60 7.82 7.65
N ALA A 353 -27.09 8.00 6.42
CA ALA A 353 -26.71 7.18 5.28
C ALA A 353 -25.21 7.27 4.98
N GLY A 354 -24.65 8.48 4.99
CA GLY A 354 -23.21 8.71 4.83
C GLY A 354 -22.36 8.05 5.92
N ARG A 355 -22.84 8.01 7.17
CA ARG A 355 -22.20 7.28 8.26
C ARG A 355 -22.15 5.78 8.02
N ASP A 356 -23.27 5.18 7.58
CA ASP A 356 -23.35 3.75 7.30
C ASP A 356 -22.45 3.36 6.11
N LEU A 357 -22.43 4.17 5.05
CA LEU A 357 -21.53 4.01 3.92
C LEU A 357 -20.06 4.07 4.35
N PHE A 358 -19.69 5.06 5.18
CA PHE A 358 -18.34 5.18 5.70
C PHE A 358 -17.92 3.97 6.53
N ALA A 359 -18.81 3.48 7.40
CA ALA A 359 -18.57 2.30 8.21
C ALA A 359 -18.36 1.05 7.32
N LEU A 360 -19.19 0.86 6.30
CA LEU A 360 -19.20 -0.35 5.48
C LEU A 360 -18.13 -0.36 4.38
N GLN A 361 -17.68 0.81 3.90
CA GLN A 361 -16.78 0.88 2.74
C GLN A 361 -15.43 1.54 3.02
N CYS A 362 -15.31 2.36 4.06
CA CYS A 362 -14.10 3.15 4.30
C CYS A 362 -13.34 2.75 5.57
N LEU A 363 -14.04 2.35 6.63
CA LEU A 363 -13.47 2.17 7.97
C LEU A 363 -12.48 1.00 8.10
N SER A 364 -12.54 0.02 7.18
CA SER A 364 -11.54 -1.06 7.14
C SER A 364 -10.13 -0.53 6.81
N CYS A 365 -10.06 0.55 6.02
CA CYS A 365 -8.82 1.14 5.52
C CYS A 365 -8.44 2.46 6.20
N HIS A 366 -9.44 3.27 6.57
CA HIS A 366 -9.26 4.65 7.03
C HIS A 366 -9.60 4.83 8.50
N SER A 367 -8.74 5.55 9.22
CA SER A 367 -9.06 6.04 10.55
C SER A 367 -9.62 7.46 10.49
N VAL A 368 -10.27 7.87 11.57
CA VAL A 368 -10.68 9.25 11.83
C VAL A 368 -9.85 9.76 13.00
N GLY A 369 -8.83 10.55 12.68
CA GLY A 369 -7.89 11.10 13.65
C GLY A 369 -6.92 10.13 14.27
N GLY A 370 -6.71 9.00 13.60
CA GLY A 370 -5.77 8.00 14.02
C GLY A 370 -4.32 8.26 13.65
N PRO A 371 -3.40 7.45 14.20
CA PRO A 371 -2.00 7.48 13.81
C PRO A 371 -1.79 6.94 12.39
N MET A 372 -2.68 6.07 11.90
CA MET A 372 -2.54 5.34 10.63
C MET A 372 -3.70 5.65 9.69
N ASN A 373 -3.41 6.00 8.43
CA ASN A 373 -4.39 6.24 7.36
C ASN A 373 -5.56 7.17 7.75
N ASP A 374 -5.27 8.25 8.50
CA ASP A 374 -6.24 9.28 8.89
C ASP A 374 -6.82 9.97 7.66
N ILE A 375 -8.12 9.75 7.41
CA ILE A 375 -8.80 10.30 6.24
C ILE A 375 -8.83 11.83 6.25
N ARG A 376 -8.80 12.46 7.44
CA ARG A 376 -8.83 13.92 7.57
C ARG A 376 -7.61 14.58 6.92
N LYS A 377 -6.45 13.89 6.91
CA LYS A 377 -5.23 14.41 6.27
C LYS A 377 -5.38 14.61 4.77
N VAL A 378 -6.27 13.84 4.12
CA VAL A 378 -6.50 13.90 2.68
C VAL A 378 -7.80 14.58 2.29
N THR A 379 -8.79 14.65 3.19
CA THR A 379 -10.11 15.25 2.88
C THR A 379 -10.35 16.63 3.49
N ALA A 380 -9.59 17.06 4.51
CA ALA A 380 -9.88 18.31 5.23
C ALA A 380 -9.91 19.57 4.35
N ARG A 381 -9.18 19.58 3.23
CA ARG A 381 -9.09 20.71 2.29
C ARG A 381 -9.86 20.47 0.99
N VAL A 382 -10.54 19.35 0.86
CA VAL A 382 -11.35 19.03 -0.33
C VAL A 382 -12.76 19.52 -0.07
N GLY A 383 -13.35 20.21 -1.04
CA GLY A 383 -14.77 20.59 -0.99
C GLY A 383 -15.69 19.37 -1.05
N THR A 384 -16.94 19.48 -0.60
CA THR A 384 -17.95 18.40 -0.70
C THR A 384 -18.15 17.93 -2.13
N ILE A 385 -18.21 18.85 -3.10
CA ILE A 385 -18.34 18.52 -4.52
C ILE A 385 -17.07 17.79 -5.00
N GLY A 386 -15.90 18.26 -4.56
CA GLY A 386 -14.63 17.61 -4.84
C GLY A 386 -14.53 16.20 -4.24
N LEU A 387 -15.10 15.98 -3.06
CA LEU A 387 -15.16 14.66 -2.43
C LEU A 387 -16.05 13.70 -3.22
N ASP A 388 -17.23 14.13 -3.67
CA ASP A 388 -18.09 13.33 -4.55
C ASP A 388 -17.36 12.94 -5.86
N ALA A 389 -16.62 13.88 -6.44
CA ALA A 389 -15.79 13.62 -7.62
C ALA A 389 -14.65 12.63 -7.31
N TYR A 390 -13.98 12.73 -6.16
CA TYR A 390 -12.96 11.77 -5.73
C TYR A 390 -13.52 10.37 -5.54
N LEU A 391 -14.68 10.25 -4.90
CA LEU A 391 -15.38 8.98 -4.72
C LEU A 391 -15.73 8.35 -6.07
N THR A 392 -16.14 9.15 -7.06
CA THR A 392 -16.39 8.67 -8.44
C THR A 392 -15.12 8.11 -9.11
N GLY A 393 -13.96 8.65 -8.76
CA GLY A 393 -12.65 8.20 -9.26
C GLY A 393 -12.10 6.93 -8.59
N GLN A 394 -12.70 6.46 -7.48
CA GLN A 394 -12.24 5.25 -6.79
C GLN A 394 -12.37 4.01 -7.68
N GLY A 395 -11.36 3.14 -7.66
CA GLY A 395 -11.28 1.96 -8.52
C GLY A 395 -11.06 2.26 -10.01
N ARG A 396 -11.03 3.54 -10.43
CA ARG A 396 -10.82 3.97 -11.83
C ARG A 396 -9.53 4.76 -11.99
N VAL A 397 -9.46 5.93 -11.32
CA VAL A 397 -8.27 6.78 -11.25
C VAL A 397 -7.43 6.37 -10.05
N PHE A 398 -8.08 6.08 -8.92
CA PHE A 398 -7.43 5.61 -7.70
C PHE A 398 -7.52 4.09 -7.61
N THR A 399 -6.74 3.38 -8.44
CA THR A 399 -6.80 1.91 -8.55
C THR A 399 -6.32 1.16 -7.30
N HIS A 400 -5.67 1.85 -6.36
CA HIS A 400 -5.27 1.32 -5.07
C HIS A 400 -6.40 1.35 -4.03
N MET A 401 -7.54 1.94 -4.36
CA MET A 401 -8.78 1.88 -3.60
C MET A 401 -9.81 1.04 -4.36
N PRO A 402 -10.66 0.29 -3.65
CA PRO A 402 -11.78 -0.40 -4.28
C PRO A 402 -12.72 0.61 -4.95
N PRO A 403 -13.51 0.19 -5.96
CA PRO A 403 -14.55 1.07 -6.50
C PRO A 403 -15.55 1.43 -5.40
N PHE A 404 -16.05 2.67 -5.42
CA PHE A 404 -17.19 3.04 -4.60
C PHE A 404 -18.41 2.24 -5.05
N LEU A 405 -19.12 1.62 -4.10
CA LEU A 405 -20.32 0.85 -4.36
C LEU A 405 -21.54 1.64 -3.89
N GLY A 406 -22.40 2.04 -4.81
CA GLY A 406 -23.61 2.79 -4.49
C GLY A 406 -24.03 3.78 -5.57
N THR A 407 -25.27 4.24 -5.45
CA THR A 407 -25.86 5.27 -6.30
C THR A 407 -25.16 6.61 -6.16
N ALA A 408 -25.44 7.54 -7.09
CA ALA A 408 -24.95 8.91 -6.99
C ALA A 408 -25.44 9.61 -5.71
N GLN A 409 -26.67 9.33 -5.27
CA GLN A 409 -27.22 9.89 -4.04
C GLN A 409 -26.47 9.38 -2.80
N GLU A 410 -26.19 8.07 -2.73
CA GLU A 410 -25.40 7.46 -1.66
C GLU A 410 -23.98 8.05 -1.62
N ARG A 411 -23.36 8.24 -2.79
CA ARG A 411 -22.03 8.84 -2.88
C ARG A 411 -21.99 10.28 -2.37
N LYS A 412 -22.98 11.09 -2.74
CA LYS A 412 -23.15 12.46 -2.22
C LYS A 412 -23.36 12.45 -0.70
N ALA A 413 -24.18 11.53 -0.19
CA ALA A 413 -24.39 11.36 1.25
C ALA A 413 -23.08 11.04 2.00
N LEU A 414 -22.23 10.17 1.45
CA LEU A 414 -20.90 9.90 2.00
C LEU A 414 -19.99 11.14 1.94
N ALA A 415 -19.97 11.87 0.83
CA ALA A 415 -19.17 13.09 0.69
C ALA A 415 -19.58 14.17 1.71
N GLU A 416 -20.89 14.33 1.93
CA GLU A 416 -21.43 15.26 2.91
C GLU A 416 -21.09 14.82 4.34
N TYR A 417 -21.26 13.54 4.69
CA TYR A 417 -20.84 13.01 5.99
C TYR A 417 -19.35 13.23 6.27
N ILE A 418 -18.48 13.00 5.27
CA ILE A 418 -17.04 13.26 5.42
C ILE A 418 -16.77 14.77 5.62
N THR A 419 -17.51 15.64 4.95
CA THR A 419 -17.33 17.10 5.10
C THR A 419 -17.82 17.58 6.47
N VAL A 420 -19.08 17.30 6.78
CA VAL A 420 -19.80 17.83 7.93
C VAL A 420 -19.37 17.16 9.23
N VAL A 421 -19.36 15.83 9.26
CA VAL A 421 -19.13 15.11 10.51
C VAL A 421 -17.65 14.86 10.74
N ILE A 422 -16.93 14.32 9.74
CA ILE A 422 -15.51 13.95 9.91
C ILE A 422 -14.59 15.17 9.95
N ASN A 423 -14.85 16.17 9.09
CA ASN A 423 -14.01 17.36 8.98
C ASN A 423 -14.59 18.59 9.68
N SER A 424 -15.81 18.51 10.23
CA SER A 424 -16.46 19.63 10.94
C SER A 424 -16.54 20.90 10.10
N ARG A 425 -16.91 20.75 8.83
CA ARG A 425 -17.05 21.85 7.85
C ARG A 425 -18.48 21.92 7.31
N GLU A 426 -18.92 23.11 6.95
CA GLU A 426 -20.15 23.28 6.17
C GLU A 426 -19.99 22.65 4.77
N PRO A 427 -21.06 22.07 4.20
CA PRO A 427 -21.04 21.59 2.82
C PRO A 427 -20.89 22.76 1.84
N ASP A 428 -20.22 22.51 0.71
CA ASP A 428 -20.07 23.55 -0.31
C ASP A 428 -21.44 23.92 -0.91
N THR A 429 -21.67 25.20 -1.14
CA THR A 429 -22.79 25.67 -1.97
C THR A 429 -22.47 25.42 -3.44
N GLU A 430 -23.30 24.62 -4.12
CA GLU A 430 -23.25 24.47 -5.58
C GLU A 430 -23.52 25.84 -6.24
N TYR A 431 -22.49 26.46 -6.81
CA TYR A 431 -22.63 27.67 -7.64
C TYR A 431 -22.78 27.26 -9.09
N THR A 432 -23.97 27.46 -9.65
CA THR A 432 -24.19 27.38 -11.10
C THR A 432 -23.99 28.77 -11.66
N ALA A 433 -22.93 28.96 -12.46
CA ALA A 433 -22.74 30.23 -13.16
C ALA A 433 -23.89 30.43 -14.16
N GLU A 434 -24.58 31.57 -14.09
CA GLU A 434 -25.51 31.98 -15.15
C GLU A 434 -24.70 32.37 -16.38
N ILE A 435 -24.52 31.42 -17.30
CA ILE A 435 -23.89 31.70 -18.59
C ILE A 435 -24.97 32.33 -19.47
N THR A 436 -24.90 33.65 -19.67
CA THR A 436 -25.70 34.30 -20.71
C THR A 436 -25.11 33.93 -22.07
N PRO A 437 -25.83 33.21 -22.94
CA PRO A 437 -25.33 32.93 -24.27
C PRO A 437 -25.10 34.24 -25.02
N LEU A 438 -23.90 34.45 -25.54
CA LEU A 438 -23.65 35.57 -26.45
C LEU A 438 -24.38 35.26 -27.76
N THR A 439 -25.41 36.05 -28.09
CA THR A 439 -26.00 36.06 -29.44
C THR A 439 -25.07 36.84 -30.36
N GLU A 440 -24.06 36.18 -30.90
CA GLU A 440 -23.39 36.69 -32.10
C GLU A 440 -24.25 36.29 -33.31
N ALA A 441 -24.69 37.30 -34.09
CA ALA A 441 -25.24 37.02 -35.41
C ALA A 441 -24.07 36.51 -36.27
N PRO A 442 -24.19 35.35 -36.95
CA PRO A 442 -23.23 35.02 -38.00
C PRO A 442 -23.15 36.21 -38.96
N GLY A 443 -21.94 36.56 -39.41
CA GLY A 443 -21.76 37.64 -40.38
C GLY A 443 -22.68 37.46 -41.58
N SER A 444 -22.95 38.54 -42.34
CA SER A 444 -23.86 38.52 -43.49
C SER A 444 -23.35 37.57 -44.59
N PHE A 445 -23.67 36.29 -44.46
CA PHE A 445 -23.41 35.25 -45.44
C PHE A 445 -24.76 34.76 -45.95
N ASP A 446 -25.05 35.12 -47.20
CA ASP A 446 -26.21 34.61 -47.91
C ASP A 446 -25.79 33.38 -48.71
N ALA A 447 -26.20 32.21 -48.25
CA ALA A 447 -25.87 30.95 -48.90
C ALA A 447 -26.45 30.84 -50.32
N ASP A 448 -27.49 31.60 -50.67
CA ASP A 448 -28.14 31.51 -51.98
C ASP A 448 -27.48 32.42 -53.02
N SER A 449 -26.85 33.52 -52.60
CA SER A 449 -26.28 34.53 -53.50
C SER A 449 -24.77 34.72 -53.41
N ALA A 450 -24.11 34.25 -52.34
CA ALA A 450 -22.68 34.45 -52.18
C ALA A 450 -21.85 33.64 -53.19
N GLU A 451 -21.04 34.32 -54.00
CA GLU A 451 -20.08 33.68 -54.92
C GLU A 451 -18.89 33.04 -54.17
N TYR A 452 -18.60 33.51 -52.96
CA TYR A 452 -17.48 33.01 -52.16
C TYR A 452 -17.94 32.60 -50.76
N VAL A 453 -17.26 31.61 -50.18
CA VAL A 453 -17.38 31.26 -48.76
C VAL A 453 -16.03 31.36 -48.09
N LEU A 454 -15.98 32.12 -46.99
CA LEU A 454 -14.81 32.19 -46.11
C LEU A 454 -14.99 31.19 -44.97
N LEU A 455 -14.09 30.21 -44.91
CA LEU A 455 -14.02 29.28 -43.78
C LEU A 455 -12.88 29.71 -42.88
N ALA A 456 -13.18 30.02 -41.62
CA ALA A 456 -12.18 30.36 -40.61
C ALA A 456 -12.28 29.40 -39.44
N TRP A 457 -11.13 29.04 -38.88
CA TRP A 457 -11.04 28.20 -37.69
C TRP A 457 -9.88 28.68 -36.83
N ASN A 458 -9.99 28.47 -35.53
CA ASN A 458 -8.89 28.74 -34.63
C ASN A 458 -8.15 27.45 -34.25
N THR A 459 -6.90 27.61 -33.85
CA THR A 459 -6.02 26.49 -33.53
C THR A 459 -6.22 25.94 -32.11
N LEU A 460 -6.84 26.73 -31.22
CA LEU A 460 -6.90 26.44 -29.78
C LEU A 460 -8.32 26.44 -29.18
N GLY A 461 -9.39 26.57 -29.97
CA GLY A 461 -10.76 26.64 -29.45
C GLY A 461 -10.97 27.80 -28.45
N MET A 462 -11.79 27.59 -27.41
CA MET A 462 -11.86 28.53 -26.30
C MET A 462 -10.51 28.55 -25.57
N LYS A 463 -9.79 29.68 -25.65
CA LYS A 463 -8.50 29.81 -24.99
C LYS A 463 -8.69 30.33 -23.57
N CYS A 464 -8.13 29.63 -22.58
CA CYS A 464 -8.07 30.16 -21.23
C CYS A 464 -7.08 31.32 -21.16
N VAL A 465 -7.51 32.42 -20.56
CA VAL A 465 -6.63 33.48 -20.08
C VAL A 465 -6.25 33.10 -18.66
N SER A 466 -4.95 33.00 -18.37
CA SER A 466 -4.43 32.75 -17.03
C SER A 466 -3.47 33.86 -16.64
N ASP A 467 -3.42 34.17 -15.36
CA ASP A 467 -2.37 35.05 -14.83
C ASP A 467 -0.97 34.49 -15.12
N ALA A 468 0.00 35.40 -15.16
CA ALA A 468 1.40 35.10 -15.39
C ALA A 468 2.29 35.97 -14.51
N ASP A 469 3.47 35.45 -14.20
CA ASP A 469 4.53 36.22 -13.54
C ASP A 469 5.85 36.10 -14.33
N ARG A 470 6.93 36.70 -13.80
CA ARG A 470 8.24 36.70 -14.46
C ARG A 470 8.87 35.32 -14.63
N PHE A 471 8.46 34.33 -13.84
CA PHE A 471 9.02 32.98 -13.81
C PHE A 471 8.15 31.96 -14.54
N PHE A 472 6.83 32.17 -14.58
CA PHE A 472 5.89 31.19 -15.07
C PHE A 472 4.67 31.82 -15.75
N SER A 473 4.27 31.22 -16.86
CA SER A 473 3.03 31.48 -17.58
C SER A 473 2.50 30.15 -18.08
N LEU A 474 1.22 29.84 -17.83
CA LEU A 474 0.63 28.59 -18.32
C LEU A 474 0.61 28.55 -19.85
N LEU A 475 0.16 29.65 -20.47
CA LEU A 475 0.16 29.88 -21.92
C LEU A 475 0.31 31.38 -22.22
N PRO A 476 0.98 31.77 -23.32
CA PRO A 476 0.92 33.15 -23.82
C PRO A 476 -0.51 33.55 -24.21
N PRO A 477 -0.95 34.80 -24.00
CA PRO A 477 -2.25 35.29 -24.43
C PRO A 477 -2.36 35.38 -25.96
N GLY A 478 -3.59 35.37 -26.47
CA GLY A 478 -3.92 35.53 -27.90
C GLY A 478 -4.31 34.23 -28.59
N ASN A 479 -4.90 34.28 -29.78
CA ASN A 479 -5.30 33.08 -30.52
C ASN A 479 -4.66 33.10 -31.91
N ALA A 480 -4.40 31.92 -32.49
CA ALA A 480 -4.04 31.83 -33.89
C ALA A 480 -5.20 31.19 -34.65
N PHE A 481 -5.54 31.75 -35.80
CA PHE A 481 -6.60 31.26 -36.67
C PHE A 481 -6.09 31.11 -38.10
N GLY A 482 -6.66 30.14 -38.81
CA GLY A 482 -6.52 29.99 -40.24
C GLY A 482 -7.82 30.42 -40.93
N ALA A 483 -7.70 30.85 -42.17
CA ALA A 483 -8.85 31.13 -43.02
C ALA A 483 -8.56 30.67 -44.46
N VAL A 484 -9.60 30.18 -45.13
CA VAL A 484 -9.56 29.79 -46.55
C VAL A 484 -10.79 30.38 -47.22
N LEU A 485 -10.56 31.11 -48.32
CA LEU A 485 -11.61 31.61 -49.18
C LEU A 485 -11.82 30.62 -50.33
N ILE A 486 -13.06 30.19 -50.53
CA ILE A 486 -13.44 29.25 -51.58
C ILE A 486 -14.41 29.96 -52.51
N ARG A 487 -14.11 29.95 -53.81
CA ARG A 487 -15.06 30.34 -54.85
C ARG A 487 -16.04 29.20 -55.08
N ARG A 488 -17.33 29.52 -54.98
CA ARG A 488 -18.44 28.57 -55.11
C ARG A 488 -18.80 28.39 -56.58
N GLY A 489 -19.04 27.16 -56.98
CA GLY A 489 -19.40 26.75 -58.34
C GLY A 489 -19.65 25.25 -58.39
N GLU A 490 -19.88 24.68 -59.59
CA GLU A 490 -20.05 23.23 -59.77
C GLU A 490 -18.82 22.44 -59.27
N GLN A 491 -17.63 23.03 -59.42
CA GLN A 491 -16.40 22.59 -58.77
C GLN A 491 -15.87 23.74 -57.90
N PRO A 492 -15.89 23.61 -56.56
CA PRO A 492 -15.36 24.63 -55.67
C PRO A 492 -13.84 24.77 -55.81
N GLU A 493 -13.36 26.02 -55.88
CA GLU A 493 -11.94 26.32 -56.05
C GLU A 493 -11.42 27.15 -54.87
N MET A 494 -10.24 26.81 -54.37
CA MET A 494 -9.55 27.63 -53.37
C MET A 494 -8.97 28.88 -54.04
N VAL A 495 -9.27 30.05 -53.49
CA VAL A 495 -8.70 31.32 -53.96
C VAL A 495 -7.26 31.45 -53.47
N ASP A 496 -6.34 31.84 -54.35
CA ASP A 496 -4.94 32.06 -54.00
C ASP A 496 -4.83 33.26 -53.04
N GLY A 497 -3.99 33.13 -52.00
CA GLY A 497 -3.78 34.18 -51.01
C GLY A 497 -3.20 35.48 -51.57
N SER A 498 -2.56 35.44 -52.75
CA SER A 498 -2.05 36.63 -53.45
C SER A 498 -3.15 37.44 -54.16
N GLU A 499 -4.33 36.86 -54.34
CA GLU A 499 -5.47 37.47 -55.04
C GLU A 499 -6.51 38.06 -54.07
N MET A 500 -6.25 37.99 -52.77
CA MET A 500 -7.16 38.47 -51.73
C MET A 500 -6.44 39.26 -50.64
N THR A 501 -7.23 40.01 -49.87
CA THR A 501 -6.78 40.73 -48.67
C THR A 501 -7.69 40.31 -47.51
N LEU A 502 -7.11 39.87 -46.40
CA LEU A 502 -7.86 39.29 -45.28
C LEU A 502 -7.78 40.20 -44.04
N ALA A 503 -8.84 40.96 -43.80
CA ALA A 503 -8.98 41.69 -42.54
C ALA A 503 -9.50 40.78 -41.41
N TYR A 504 -8.97 40.98 -40.20
CA TYR A 504 -9.46 40.35 -38.99
C TYR A 504 -9.56 41.36 -37.84
N ALA A 505 -10.49 41.11 -36.93
CA ALA A 505 -10.61 41.88 -35.70
C ALA A 505 -11.18 40.99 -34.60
N ALA A 506 -10.60 41.08 -33.40
CA ALA A 506 -11.17 40.51 -32.20
C ALA A 506 -12.49 41.23 -31.85
N PRO A 507 -13.43 40.53 -31.19
CA PRO A 507 -14.63 41.15 -30.65
C PRO A 507 -14.29 42.34 -29.74
N ALA A 508 -15.19 43.31 -29.65
CA ALA A 508 -14.92 44.61 -29.03
C ALA A 508 -14.39 44.51 -27.59
N ASP A 509 -14.91 43.57 -26.81
CA ASP A 509 -14.50 43.26 -25.43
C ASP A 509 -13.13 42.55 -25.32
N PHE A 510 -12.63 41.98 -26.42
CA PHE A 510 -11.34 41.29 -26.50
C PHE A 510 -10.24 42.08 -27.23
N GLN A 511 -10.48 43.36 -27.59
CA GLN A 511 -9.48 44.20 -28.26
C GLN A 511 -8.37 44.72 -27.34
N ASN A 512 -8.50 44.58 -26.01
CA ASN A 512 -7.49 45.06 -25.07
C ASN A 512 -7.13 44.02 -24.00
N PRO A 513 -6.57 42.86 -24.37
CA PRO A 513 -6.25 41.80 -23.41
C PRO A 513 -5.21 42.20 -22.35
N ALA A 514 -4.33 43.17 -22.64
CA ALA A 514 -3.38 43.72 -21.67
C ALA A 514 -4.03 44.50 -20.53
N SER A 515 -5.30 44.91 -20.67
CA SER A 515 -6.07 45.47 -19.54
C SER A 515 -6.52 44.42 -18.53
N GLN A 516 -6.51 43.15 -18.91
CA GLN A 516 -7.04 42.05 -18.11
C GLN A 516 -5.95 41.16 -17.49
N MET A 517 -4.69 41.26 -17.95
CA MET A 517 -3.58 40.46 -17.43
C MET A 517 -2.23 41.14 -17.59
N GLU A 518 -1.31 40.86 -16.66
CA GLU A 518 0.03 41.47 -16.64
C GLU A 518 1.06 40.79 -17.58
N TRP A 519 0.68 39.78 -18.37
CA TRP A 519 1.63 38.94 -19.12
C TRP A 519 2.69 39.72 -19.94
N TRP A 520 2.31 40.81 -20.60
CA TRP A 520 3.23 41.63 -21.42
C TRP A 520 4.37 42.26 -20.61
N LYS A 521 4.16 42.57 -19.32
CA LYS A 521 5.20 43.04 -18.39
C LYS A 521 6.30 42.00 -18.17
N PHE A 522 5.97 40.73 -18.38
CA PHE A 522 6.85 39.58 -18.18
C PHE A 522 7.32 38.96 -19.50
N ALA A 523 6.91 39.48 -20.66
CA ALA A 523 7.38 39.02 -21.97
C ALA A 523 8.92 38.96 -22.10
N PRO A 524 9.71 39.89 -21.53
CA PRO A 524 11.16 39.80 -21.60
C PRO A 524 11.74 38.55 -20.92
N SER A 525 11.19 38.16 -19.77
CA SER A 525 11.66 36.97 -19.05
C SER A 525 11.05 35.68 -19.59
N LEU A 526 9.82 35.73 -20.10
CA LEU A 526 9.09 34.56 -20.60
C LEU A 526 9.43 34.21 -22.07
N LEU A 527 9.71 35.21 -22.90
CA LEU A 527 9.95 35.05 -24.34
C LEU A 527 11.30 35.60 -24.83
N GLY A 528 12.08 36.26 -23.96
CA GLY A 528 13.35 36.87 -24.33
C GLY A 528 13.19 38.12 -25.22
N LYS A 529 11.99 38.73 -25.27
CA LYS A 529 11.69 39.90 -26.10
C LYS A 529 10.77 40.87 -25.38
N GLU A 530 11.01 42.16 -25.59
CA GLU A 530 10.06 43.22 -25.25
C GLU A 530 8.90 43.19 -26.25
N LEU A 531 7.66 43.22 -25.76
CA LEU A 531 6.46 43.27 -26.58
C LEU A 531 5.61 44.47 -26.18
N ALA A 532 5.08 45.19 -27.17
CA ALA A 532 4.09 46.22 -26.91
C ALA A 532 2.80 45.59 -26.34
N PRO A 533 2.04 46.29 -25.48
CA PRO A 533 0.75 45.80 -24.99
C PRO A 533 -0.17 45.37 -26.14
N ASN A 534 -0.89 44.27 -25.93
CA ASN A 534 -1.83 43.67 -26.90
C ASN A 534 -1.19 43.08 -28.17
N VAL A 535 0.14 43.07 -28.29
CA VAL A 535 0.84 42.49 -29.44
C VAL A 535 1.30 41.07 -29.12
N SER A 536 1.06 40.15 -30.06
CA SER A 536 1.47 38.75 -29.97
C SER A 536 2.98 38.58 -30.15
N ALA A 537 3.49 37.38 -29.87
CA ALA A 537 4.89 37.03 -30.13
C ALA A 537 5.28 37.10 -31.62
N THR A 538 4.31 37.09 -32.54
CA THR A 538 4.52 37.24 -33.99
C THR A 538 4.37 38.69 -34.48
N GLY A 539 4.12 39.64 -33.58
CA GLY A 539 3.98 41.06 -33.92
C GLY A 539 2.57 41.47 -34.38
N LEU A 540 1.58 40.58 -34.24
CA LEU A 540 0.20 40.83 -34.64
C LEU A 540 -0.63 41.34 -33.47
N GLY A 541 -1.48 42.33 -33.73
CA GLY A 541 -2.43 42.87 -32.77
C GLY A 541 -3.78 42.13 -32.78
N PRO A 542 -4.75 42.59 -31.99
CA PRO A 542 -6.11 42.03 -31.98
C PRO A 542 -6.88 42.29 -33.28
N SER A 543 -6.38 43.14 -34.17
CA SER A 543 -6.94 43.37 -35.50
C SER A 543 -5.82 43.64 -36.52
N GLY A 544 -6.05 43.28 -37.78
CA GLY A 544 -5.10 43.45 -38.86
C GLY A 544 -5.70 43.19 -40.24
N THR A 545 -4.86 43.23 -41.28
CA THR A 545 -5.23 43.05 -42.69
C THR A 545 -4.14 42.29 -43.44
#